data_AF-A0A7S7TU04-F1
#
_entry.id   AF-A0A7S7TU04-F1
#
_cell.length_a   1.000
_cell.length_b   1.000
_cell.length_c   1.000
_cell.angle_alpha   90.00
_cell.angle_beta   90.00
_cell.angle_gamma   90.00
#
_symmetry.space_group_name_H-M   'P 1'
#
loop_
_entity.id
_entity.type
_entity.pdbx_description
1 polymer ?
#
loop_
_entity_poly.entity_id
_entity_poly.type
_entity_poly.pdbx_seq_one_letter_code
_entity_poly.pdbx_strand_id
1 'polypeptide(L)' 'MARKYSRKASSDVERVMKKRKAGTLRSGRSKKKVKSRKQAIAIGLSEARAKGRKVPKKASKKTAKRKTAKKRKTAKKK' A
#
# COMPACT_ATOMS: atom_id res chain seq x y z
N MET A 1 5.09 -22.97 -16.75
CA MET A 1 5.00 -21.51 -16.44
C MET A 1 5.05 -21.29 -14.92
N ALA A 2 6.11 -20.66 -14.39
CA ALA A 2 6.20 -20.40 -12.95
C ALA A 2 5.27 -19.24 -12.53
N ARG A 3 4.47 -19.43 -11.48
CA ARG A 3 3.59 -18.35 -10.95
C ARG A 3 4.45 -17.19 -10.43
N LYS A 4 4.08 -15.96 -10.82
CA LYS A 4 4.73 -14.72 -10.32
C LYS A 4 4.59 -14.54 -8.81
N TYR A 5 3.59 -15.18 -8.18
CA TYR A 5 3.30 -15.12 -6.75
C TYR A 5 3.04 -16.52 -6.18
N SER A 6 3.33 -16.72 -4.89
CA SER A 6 2.96 -17.96 -4.19
C SER A 6 1.43 -18.08 -4.02
N ARG A 7 0.92 -19.32 -3.93
CA ARG A 7 -0.50 -19.59 -3.60
C ARG A 7 -0.94 -18.85 -2.34
N LYS A 8 -0.07 -18.89 -1.32
CA LYS A 8 -0.24 -18.18 -0.04
C LYS A 8 -0.42 -16.67 -0.25
N ALA A 9 0.39 -16.02 -1.09
CA ALA A 9 0.23 -14.59 -1.39
C ALA A 9 -1.12 -14.29 -2.06
N SER A 10 -1.59 -15.15 -2.97
CA SER A 10 -2.92 -15.00 -3.59
C SER A 10 -4.04 -15.07 -2.55
N SER A 11 -3.95 -16.01 -1.59
CA SER A 11 -4.94 -16.13 -0.51
C SER A 11 -4.99 -14.90 0.41
N ASP A 12 -3.85 -14.27 0.69
CA ASP A 12 -3.84 -13.02 1.48
C ASP A 12 -4.56 -11.88 0.74
N VAL A 13 -4.29 -11.74 -0.56
CA VAL A 13 -4.96 -10.73 -1.40
C VAL A 13 -6.46 -11.00 -1.49
N GLU A 14 -6.86 -12.27 -1.64
CA GLU A 14 -8.26 -12.66 -1.64
C GLU A 14 -8.97 -12.30 -0.34
N ARG A 15 -8.35 -12.59 0.81
CA ARG A 15 -8.86 -12.23 2.14
C ARG A 15 -9.05 -10.71 2.27
N VAL A 16 -8.07 -9.92 1.85
CA VAL A 16 -8.16 -8.45 1.88
C VAL A 16 -9.25 -7.94 0.93
N MET A 17 -9.41 -8.58 -0.23
CA MET A 17 -10.46 -8.25 -1.19
C MET A 17 -11.86 -8.58 -0.66
N LYS A 18 -12.04 -9.69 0.08
CA LYS A 18 -13.29 -10.01 0.78
C LYS A 18 -13.63 -8.93 1.81
N LYS A 19 -12.67 -8.52 2.65
CA LYS A 19 -12.85 -7.42 3.62
C LYS A 19 -13.19 -6.08 2.94
N ARG A 20 -12.60 -5.80 1.77
CA ARG A 20 -12.94 -4.61 0.99
C ARG A 20 -14.38 -4.68 0.47
N LYS A 21 -14.79 -5.82 -0.10
CA LYS A 21 -16.15 -6.03 -0.61
C LYS A 21 -17.18 -5.91 0.52
N ALA A 22 -16.87 -6.41 1.72
CA ALA A 22 -17.68 -6.23 2.92
C ALA A 22 -17.64 -4.79 3.50
N GLY A 23 -16.80 -3.90 2.96
CA GLY A 23 -16.70 -2.51 3.42
C GLY A 23 -16.01 -2.32 4.77
N THR A 24 -15.35 -3.35 5.32
CA THR A 24 -14.69 -3.33 6.63
C THR A 24 -13.19 -3.05 6.56
N LEU A 25 -12.59 -3.09 5.37
CA LEU A 25 -11.17 -2.81 5.19
C LEU A 25 -10.83 -1.33 5.48
N ARG A 26 -9.92 -1.09 6.43
CA ARG A 26 -9.39 0.23 6.78
C ARG A 26 -7.90 0.35 6.48
N SER A 27 -7.44 1.57 6.18
CA SER A 27 -6.03 1.93 6.07
C SER A 27 -5.38 1.98 7.46
N GLY A 28 -4.06 1.82 7.54
CA GLY A 28 -3.31 1.76 8.80
C GLY A 28 -3.46 3.01 9.69
N ARG A 29 -2.45 3.89 9.68
CA ARG A 29 -2.38 5.02 10.63
C ARG A 29 -3.62 5.93 10.64
N SER A 30 -4.24 6.15 9.49
CA SER A 30 -5.39 7.05 9.36
C SER A 30 -6.75 6.39 9.59
N LYS A 31 -6.81 5.05 9.77
CA LYS A 31 -8.06 4.28 9.95
C LYS A 31 -9.15 4.60 8.92
N LYS A 32 -8.82 5.12 7.74
CA LYS A 32 -9.82 5.49 6.71
C LYS A 32 -10.30 4.24 5.98
N LYS A 33 -11.57 4.19 5.59
CA LYS A 33 -12.11 3.08 4.78
C LYS A 33 -11.40 3.03 3.42
N VAL A 34 -10.99 1.84 3.00
CA VAL A 34 -10.31 1.65 1.71
C VAL A 34 -11.34 1.73 0.59
N LYS A 35 -11.22 2.76 -0.25
CA LYS A 35 -12.18 3.02 -1.33
C LYS A 35 -11.81 2.27 -2.62
N SER A 36 -10.52 2.17 -2.94
CA SER A 36 -10.09 1.64 -4.24
C SER A 36 -9.63 0.19 -4.19
N ARG A 37 -9.95 -0.58 -5.25
CA ARG A 37 -9.46 -1.96 -5.45
C ARG A 37 -7.94 -2.02 -5.53
N LYS A 38 -7.31 -1.07 -6.23
CA LYS A 38 -5.85 -0.96 -6.33
C LYS A 38 -5.19 -0.84 -4.95
N GLN A 39 -5.76 -0.03 -4.06
CA GLN A 39 -5.27 0.13 -2.69
C GLN A 39 -5.42 -1.15 -1.86
N ALA A 40 -6.55 -1.85 -1.97
CA ALA A 40 -6.72 -3.13 -1.29
C ALA A 40 -5.72 -4.20 -1.76
N ILE A 41 -5.47 -4.29 -3.07
CA ILE A 41 -4.43 -5.18 -3.61
C ILE A 41 -3.04 -4.79 -3.06
N ALA A 42 -2.73 -3.49 -3.00
CA ALA A 42 -1.46 -3.02 -2.44
C ALA A 42 -1.30 -3.37 -0.95
N ILE A 43 -2.39 -3.33 -0.17
CA ILE A 43 -2.40 -3.78 1.23
C ILE A 43 -2.13 -5.29 1.29
N GLY A 44 -2.87 -6.10 0.53
CA GLY A 44 -2.67 -7.57 0.50
C GLY A 44 -1.27 -7.98 0.06
N LEU A 45 -0.70 -7.33 -0.96
CA LEU A 45 0.68 -7.58 -1.39
C LEU A 45 1.72 -7.11 -0.36
N SER A 46 1.40 -6.10 0.45
CA SER A 46 2.30 -5.63 1.52
C SER A 46 2.25 -6.57 2.73
N GLU A 47 1.06 -7.06 3.11
CA GLU A 47 0.90 -8.10 4.13
C GLU A 47 1.62 -9.39 3.75
N ALA A 48 1.44 -9.85 2.50
CA ALA A 48 2.12 -11.04 2.01
C ALA A 48 3.65 -10.89 2.05
N ARG A 49 4.19 -9.69 1.74
CA ARG A 49 5.63 -9.41 1.84
C ARG A 49 6.11 -9.44 3.29
N ALA A 50 5.35 -8.85 4.22
CA ALA A 50 5.69 -8.87 5.65
C ALA A 50 5.72 -10.29 6.22
N LYS A 51 4.89 -11.19 5.68
CA LYS A 51 4.88 -12.63 6.01
C LYS A 51 5.96 -13.45 5.29
N GLY A 52 6.90 -12.82 4.58
CA GLY A 52 7.96 -13.51 3.84
C GLY A 52 7.48 -14.31 2.61
N ARG A 53 6.25 -14.08 2.13
CA ARG A 53 5.69 -14.84 0.99
C ARG A 53 6.30 -14.34 -0.33
N LYS A 54 6.46 -15.25 -1.30
CA LYS A 54 6.90 -14.90 -2.66
C LYS A 54 5.89 -13.97 -3.32
N VAL A 55 6.28 -12.70 -3.45
CA VAL A 55 5.53 -11.62 -4.11
C VAL A 55 6.46 -10.85 -5.04
N PRO A 56 5.93 -10.15 -6.06
CA PRO A 56 6.74 -9.33 -6.93
C PRO A 56 7.41 -8.22 -6.13
N LYS A 57 8.65 -7.91 -6.49
CA LYS A 57 9.34 -6.73 -5.96
C LYS A 57 8.54 -5.49 -6.34
N LYS A 58 8.43 -4.54 -5.41
CA LYS A 58 7.89 -3.22 -5.77
C LYS A 58 8.83 -2.64 -6.81
N ALA A 59 8.28 -2.12 -7.91
CA ALA A 59 9.08 -1.36 -8.86
C ALA A 59 9.74 -0.20 -8.09
N SER A 60 11.06 -0.12 -8.11
CA SER A 60 11.78 1.04 -7.61
C SER A 60 11.48 2.20 -8.55
N LYS A 61 10.44 2.98 -8.25
CA LYS A 61 10.35 4.30 -8.86
C LYS A 61 11.57 5.07 -8.36
N LYS A 62 12.51 5.42 -9.25
CA LYS A 62 13.56 6.41 -8.94
C LYS A 62 12.83 7.62 -8.39
N THR A 63 12.85 7.79 -7.07
CA THR A 63 12.35 9.01 -6.45
C THR A 63 13.29 10.10 -6.92
N ALA A 64 12.83 10.92 -7.87
CA ALA A 64 13.41 12.24 -8.05
C ALA A 64 13.48 12.84 -6.65
N LYS A 65 14.69 13.10 -6.14
CA LYS A 65 14.94 13.73 -4.84
C LYS A 65 13.97 14.90 -4.76
N ARG A 66 12.94 14.78 -3.91
CA ARG A 66 12.01 15.88 -3.65
C ARG A 66 12.88 16.92 -2.96
N LYS A 67 13.41 17.89 -3.72
CA LYS A 67 14.09 19.05 -3.14
C LYS A 67 13.09 19.60 -2.12
N THR A 68 13.48 19.54 -0.85
CA THR A 68 12.71 20.08 0.26
C THR A 68 12.46 21.55 -0.06
N ALA A 69 11.23 21.87 -0.47
CA ALA A 69 10.81 23.24 -0.65
C ALA A 69 11.06 23.96 0.67
N LYS A 70 12.05 24.85 0.63
CA LYS A 70 12.47 25.82 1.63
C LYS A 70 11.28 26.22 2.50
N LYS A 71 11.42 26.03 3.82
CA LYS A 71 10.53 26.55 4.87
C LYS A 71 9.86 27.84 4.39
N ARG A 72 8.53 27.82 4.20
CA ARG A 72 7.71 29.03 4.13
C ARG A 72 8.03 29.81 5.40
N LYS A 73 8.85 30.87 5.30
CA LYS A 73 8.97 31.87 6.36
C LYS A 73 7.57 32.44 6.54
N THR A 74 6.91 32.00 7.60
CA THR A 74 5.65 32.58 8.05
C THR A 74 5.88 34.07 8.28
N ALA A 75 5.04 34.87 7.62
CA ALA A 75 4.94 36.31 7.82
C ALA A 75 4.81 36.61 9.32
N LYS A 76 5.78 37.33 9.87
CA LYS A 76 5.67 37.95 11.19
C LYS A 76 4.93 39.27 10.96
N LYS A 77 3.60 39.27 11.13
CA LYS A 77 2.84 40.49 11.36
C LYS A 77 3.33 41.10 12.68
N LYS A 78 3.90 42.29 12.61
CA LYS A 78 3.78 43.36 13.61
C LYS A 78 3.70 44.65 12.84
#